data_AF-A0A5B8VJY3-F1
#
_entry.id   AF-A0A5B8VJY3-F1
#
_cell.length_a   1.000
_cell.length_b   1.000
_cell.length_c   1.000
_cell.angle_alpha   90.00
_cell.angle_beta   90.00
_cell.angle_gamma   90.00
#
_symmetry.space_group_name_H-M   'P 1'
#
loop_
_entity.id
_entity.type
_entity.pdbx_description
1 polymer ?
#
loop_
_entity_poly.entity_id
_entity_poly.type
_entity_poly.pdbx_seq_one_letter_code
_entity_poly.pdbx_strand_id
1 'polypeptide(L)'
;MKLKFIKEKSKVDRPVNRKFLGFSFYYKKGGVGIRVAPKSISRLKDKIRELCKYGKGMNLEIFIHEKLNPCLRGWFNYYKIADIKSLGHELDQWIRHRLRTIMWRQWKCNWTRYVNMCKAGLSKTEARMAAFSNRGPWHIACGLSMNAAFSISYFDNLGLFCFKAQYMRFKQLVNGTAVYGSVRMVV
;
A
#
# COMPACT_ATOMS: atom_id res chain seq x y z
N MET A 1 13.47 -24.29 34.66
CA MET A 1 12.32 -23.36 34.49
C MET A 1 11.08 -24.17 34.10
N LYS A 2 9.93 -24.05 34.77
CA LYS A 2 8.66 -24.73 34.38
C LYS A 2 7.71 -23.73 33.70
N LEU A 3 7.59 -23.78 32.37
CA LEU A 3 6.72 -22.88 31.60
C LEU A 3 5.35 -23.52 31.31
N LYS A 4 4.27 -22.73 31.44
CA LYS A 4 2.91 -23.16 31.11
C LYS A 4 2.57 -22.81 29.66
N PHE A 5 1.90 -23.74 28.99
CA PHE A 5 1.50 -23.63 27.59
C PHE A 5 0.18 -22.87 27.43
N ILE A 6 0.12 -21.97 26.45
CA ILE A 6 -1.10 -21.24 26.10
C ILE A 6 -1.89 -22.05 25.07
N LYS A 7 -2.93 -22.76 25.52
CA LYS A 7 -3.75 -23.67 24.69
C LYS A 7 -4.45 -22.96 23.52
N GLU A 8 -4.91 -21.73 23.69
CA GLU A 8 -5.59 -20.96 22.64
C GLU A 8 -4.68 -20.63 21.44
N LYS A 9 -3.41 -20.31 21.71
CA LYS A 9 -2.45 -19.90 20.69
C LYS A 9 -1.85 -21.10 19.95
N SER A 10 -1.92 -22.26 20.54
CA SER A 10 -1.10 -23.40 20.15
C SER A 10 -1.99 -24.56 19.73
N LYS A 11 -1.92 -24.91 18.46
CA LYS A 11 -2.79 -25.89 17.82
C LYS A 11 -2.03 -26.61 16.73
N VAL A 12 -2.29 -27.90 16.58
CA VAL A 12 -1.86 -28.71 15.44
C VAL A 12 -2.84 -28.43 14.30
N ASP A 13 -2.37 -27.81 13.22
CA ASP A 13 -3.17 -27.43 12.05
C ASP A 13 -2.23 -27.24 10.85
N ARG A 14 -2.79 -27.16 9.63
CA ARG A 14 -2.00 -26.96 8.41
C ARG A 14 -1.32 -25.58 8.42
N PRO A 15 -0.07 -25.46 7.94
CA PRO A 15 0.65 -24.17 7.91
C PRO A 15 -0.09 -23.05 7.17
N VAL A 16 -0.93 -23.41 6.18
CA VAL A 16 -1.74 -22.47 5.39
C VAL A 16 -2.83 -21.77 6.22
N ASN A 17 -3.34 -22.46 7.25
CA ASN A 17 -4.39 -21.96 8.15
C ASN A 17 -3.81 -21.21 9.34
N ARG A 18 -2.49 -21.24 9.51
CA ARG A 18 -1.81 -20.67 10.67
C ARG A 18 -0.96 -19.48 10.26
N LYS A 19 -0.72 -18.64 11.25
CA LYS A 19 0.19 -17.51 11.15
C LYS A 19 1.42 -17.78 12.02
N PHE A 20 2.58 -17.41 11.52
CA PHE A 20 3.84 -17.47 12.24
C PHE A 20 4.60 -16.18 12.00
N LEU A 21 4.94 -15.44 13.07
CA LEU A 21 5.61 -14.14 13.00
C LEU A 21 4.95 -13.12 12.04
N GLY A 22 3.64 -13.22 11.83
CA GLY A 22 2.91 -12.35 10.91
C GLY A 22 2.94 -12.78 9.44
N PHE A 23 3.55 -13.93 9.14
CA PHE A 23 3.48 -14.63 7.86
C PHE A 23 2.46 -15.76 7.92
N SER A 24 2.06 -16.25 6.76
CA SER A 24 1.32 -17.50 6.56
C SER A 24 1.84 -18.16 5.29
N PHE A 25 1.41 -19.38 5.01
CA PHE A 25 1.90 -20.17 3.90
C PHE A 25 0.80 -20.44 2.88
N TYR A 26 1.18 -20.82 1.67
CA TYR A 26 0.28 -21.35 0.65
C TYR A 26 1.00 -22.43 -0.15
N TYR A 27 0.26 -23.40 -0.68
CA TYR A 27 0.84 -24.43 -1.56
C TYR A 27 0.94 -23.90 -2.98
N LYS A 28 2.07 -24.14 -3.63
CA LYS A 28 2.32 -23.85 -5.04
C LYS A 28 2.85 -25.10 -5.73
N LYS A 29 2.75 -25.15 -7.06
CA LYS A 29 3.35 -26.25 -7.84
C LYS A 29 4.86 -26.31 -7.52
N GLY A 30 5.32 -27.45 -7.00
CA GLY A 30 6.72 -27.66 -6.62
C GLY A 30 7.16 -27.07 -5.28
N GLY A 31 6.25 -26.69 -4.37
CA GLY A 31 6.65 -26.37 -2.99
C GLY A 31 5.66 -25.49 -2.20
N VAL A 32 6.18 -24.79 -1.20
CA VAL A 32 5.41 -23.88 -0.33
C VAL A 32 5.83 -22.45 -0.60
N GLY A 33 4.85 -21.56 -0.77
CA GLY A 33 5.04 -20.12 -0.85
C GLY A 33 4.77 -19.44 0.49
N ILE A 34 5.41 -18.28 0.70
CA ILE A 34 5.22 -17.44 1.89
C ILE A 34 4.31 -16.28 1.51
N ARG A 35 3.28 -16.00 2.31
CA ARG A 35 2.39 -14.85 2.18
C ARG A 35 2.31 -14.07 3.49
N VAL A 36 1.86 -12.83 3.43
CA VAL A 36 1.60 -12.04 4.65
C VAL A 36 0.31 -12.51 5.30
N ALA A 37 0.30 -12.68 6.62
CA ALA A 37 -0.91 -13.08 7.33
C ALA A 37 -2.00 -11.99 7.23
N PRO A 38 -3.29 -12.35 7.04
CA PRO A 38 -4.38 -11.38 6.92
C PRO A 38 -4.45 -10.35 8.06
N LYS A 39 -4.17 -10.80 9.30
CA LYS A 39 -4.14 -9.92 10.48
C LYS A 39 -3.07 -8.84 10.38
N SER A 40 -1.91 -9.13 9.78
CA SER A 40 -0.84 -8.14 9.58
C SER A 40 -1.20 -7.11 8.51
N ILE A 41 -1.94 -7.53 7.47
CA ILE A 41 -2.47 -6.62 6.44
C ILE A 41 -3.53 -5.70 7.05
N SER A 42 -4.45 -6.22 7.86
CA SER A 42 -5.45 -5.40 8.56
C SER A 42 -4.77 -4.35 9.44
N ARG A 43 -3.80 -4.76 10.26
CA ARG A 43 -3.04 -3.85 11.12
C ARG A 43 -2.35 -2.73 10.35
N LEU A 44 -1.80 -3.02 9.18
CA LEU A 44 -1.24 -1.98 8.31
C LEU A 44 -2.33 -1.00 7.85
N LYS A 45 -3.45 -1.53 7.33
CA LYS A 45 -4.57 -0.70 6.88
C LYS A 45 -5.13 0.17 8.02
N ASP A 46 -5.24 -0.37 9.22
CA ASP A 46 -5.69 0.36 10.41
C ASP A 46 -4.70 1.48 10.78
N LYS A 47 -3.40 1.17 10.83
CA LYS A 47 -2.36 2.18 11.07
C LYS A 47 -2.39 3.30 10.02
N ILE A 48 -2.52 2.97 8.74
CA ILE A 48 -2.64 3.96 7.66
C ILE A 48 -3.91 4.79 7.81
N ARG A 49 -5.05 4.17 8.18
CA ARG A 49 -6.30 4.92 8.44
C ARG A 49 -6.11 5.96 9.52
N GLU A 50 -5.47 5.60 10.63
CA GLU A 50 -5.20 6.56 11.71
C GLU A 50 -4.27 7.67 11.23
N LEU A 51 -3.16 7.36 10.57
CA LEU A 51 -2.26 8.38 9.98
C LEU A 51 -3.01 9.33 9.03
N CYS A 52 -3.86 8.80 8.15
CA CYS A 52 -4.65 9.58 7.22
C CYS A 52 -5.69 10.49 7.89
N LYS A 53 -6.14 10.19 9.13
CA LYS A 53 -7.01 11.10 9.89
C LYS A 53 -6.24 12.35 10.32
N TYR A 54 -5.02 12.17 10.83
CA TYR A 54 -4.13 13.28 11.23
C TYR A 54 -3.68 14.11 10.01
N GLY A 55 -3.41 13.46 8.88
CA GLY A 55 -2.95 14.12 7.65
C GLY A 55 -3.94 15.10 7.02
N LYS A 56 -5.20 15.18 7.49
CA LYS A 56 -6.22 16.09 6.95
C LYS A 56 -5.78 17.56 6.99
N GLY A 57 -5.03 17.97 8.01
CA GLY A 57 -4.58 19.36 8.19
C GLY A 57 -3.17 19.65 7.66
N MET A 58 -2.46 18.66 7.13
CA MET A 58 -1.07 18.81 6.70
C MET A 58 -0.97 18.99 5.19
N ASN A 59 0.12 19.61 4.74
CA ASN A 59 0.53 19.52 3.34
C ASN A 59 0.70 18.02 2.98
N LEU A 60 0.14 17.63 1.84
CA LEU A 60 0.12 16.24 1.40
C LEU A 60 1.53 15.66 1.20
N GLU A 61 2.45 16.43 0.64
CA GLU A 61 3.83 16.03 0.40
C GLU A 61 4.56 15.78 1.72
N ILE A 62 4.49 16.73 2.65
CA ILE A 62 5.04 16.60 4.01
C ILE A 62 4.45 15.36 4.71
N PHE A 63 3.14 15.16 4.62
CA PHE A 63 2.49 13.98 5.18
C PHE A 63 3.00 12.66 4.57
N ILE A 64 3.19 12.62 3.24
CA ILE A 64 3.73 11.47 2.53
C ILE A 64 5.15 11.17 3.03
N HIS A 65 6.03 12.17 3.05
CA HIS A 65 7.44 11.97 3.40
C HIS A 65 7.67 11.67 4.88
N GLU A 66 7.04 12.41 5.78
CA GLU A 66 7.36 12.33 7.22
C GLU A 66 6.59 11.23 7.95
N LYS A 67 5.37 10.91 7.51
CA LYS A 67 4.47 10.03 8.26
C LYS A 67 4.17 8.73 7.52
N LEU A 68 3.75 8.83 6.25
CA LEU A 68 3.29 7.67 5.50
C LEU A 68 4.46 6.78 5.04
N ASN A 69 5.43 7.36 4.33
CA ASN A 69 6.55 6.62 3.73
C ASN A 69 7.39 5.83 4.75
N PRO A 70 7.74 6.36 5.94
CA PRO A 70 8.47 5.58 6.94
C PRO A 70 7.70 4.34 7.40
N CYS A 71 6.37 4.48 7.57
CA CYS A 71 5.52 3.35 7.94
C CYS A 71 5.46 2.29 6.83
N LEU A 72 5.29 2.71 5.57
CA LEU A 72 5.24 1.80 4.42
C LEU A 72 6.58 1.10 4.18
N ARG A 73 7.68 1.86 4.22
CA ARG A 73 9.05 1.34 4.04
C ARG A 73 9.41 0.33 5.13
N GLY A 74 9.11 0.65 6.40
CA GLY A 74 9.35 -0.27 7.52
C GLY A 74 8.57 -1.57 7.37
N TRP A 75 7.28 -1.47 7.00
CA TRP A 75 6.45 -2.66 6.76
C TRP A 75 6.96 -3.49 5.58
N PHE A 76 7.32 -2.85 4.46
CA PHE A 76 7.87 -3.53 3.30
C PHE A 76 9.17 -4.26 3.65
N ASN A 77 10.10 -3.60 4.34
CA ASN A 77 11.38 -4.19 4.71
C ASN A 77 11.24 -5.46 5.55
N TYR A 78 10.24 -5.50 6.44
CA TYR A 78 9.93 -6.69 7.23
C TYR A 78 9.30 -7.80 6.38
N TYR A 79 8.34 -7.46 5.52
CA TYR A 79 7.56 -8.45 4.79
C TYR A 79 8.11 -8.82 3.40
N LYS A 80 9.16 -8.17 2.88
CA LYS A 80 9.70 -8.35 1.52
C LYS A 80 10.02 -9.78 1.09
N ILE A 81 10.24 -10.69 2.04
CA ILE A 81 10.48 -12.12 1.81
C ILE A 81 9.21 -12.82 1.31
N ALA A 82 8.03 -12.37 1.74
CA ALA A 82 6.75 -12.90 1.30
C ALA A 82 6.44 -12.52 -0.15
N ASP A 83 5.57 -13.31 -0.78
CA ASP A 83 5.01 -12.97 -2.07
C ASP A 83 3.96 -11.86 -1.93
N ILE A 84 4.34 -10.65 -2.34
CA ILE A 84 3.54 -9.43 -2.18
C ILE A 84 3.21 -8.80 -3.55
N LYS A 85 3.37 -9.52 -4.67
CA LYS A 85 3.15 -8.92 -5.99
C LYS A 85 1.71 -8.37 -6.17
N SER A 86 0.70 -9.21 -5.94
CA SER A 86 -0.71 -8.82 -6.01
C SER A 86 -1.11 -7.91 -4.86
N LEU A 87 -0.77 -8.33 -3.63
CA LEU A 87 -1.07 -7.58 -2.41
C LEU A 87 -0.49 -6.16 -2.44
N GLY A 88 0.74 -5.99 -2.90
CA GLY A 88 1.40 -4.69 -3.02
C GLY A 88 0.68 -3.78 -4.01
N HIS A 89 0.21 -4.32 -5.13
CA HIS A 89 -0.58 -3.56 -6.09
C HIS A 89 -1.92 -3.09 -5.50
N GLU A 90 -2.63 -3.98 -4.80
CA GLU A 90 -3.88 -3.63 -4.11
C GLU A 90 -3.66 -2.57 -3.03
N LEU A 91 -2.58 -2.69 -2.25
CA LEU A 91 -2.20 -1.71 -1.23
C LEU A 91 -1.86 -0.36 -1.86
N ASP A 92 -1.08 -0.34 -2.94
CA ASP A 92 -0.73 0.89 -3.66
C ASP A 92 -1.98 1.63 -4.18
N GLN A 93 -2.94 0.89 -4.76
CA GLN A 93 -4.22 1.45 -5.19
C GLN A 93 -5.02 2.02 -4.02
N TRP A 94 -5.15 1.24 -2.94
CA TRP A 94 -5.92 1.63 -1.76
C TRP A 94 -5.32 2.84 -1.03
N ILE A 95 -3.99 2.95 -0.98
CA ILE A 95 -3.27 4.09 -0.40
C ILE A 95 -3.50 5.35 -1.24
N ARG A 96 -3.33 5.28 -2.57
CA ARG A 96 -3.59 6.43 -3.45
C ARG A 96 -5.04 6.89 -3.35
N HIS A 97 -5.98 5.96 -3.23
CA HIS A 97 -7.38 6.27 -3.00
C HIS A 97 -7.60 7.05 -1.68
N ARG A 98 -6.92 6.65 -0.61
CA ARG A 98 -6.94 7.37 0.68
C ARG A 98 -6.35 8.76 0.56
N LEU A 99 -5.23 8.93 -0.15
CA LEU A 99 -4.60 10.24 -0.37
C LEU A 99 -5.54 11.17 -1.14
N ARG A 100 -6.17 10.70 -2.24
CA ARG A 100 -7.19 11.48 -2.96
C ARG A 100 -8.37 11.85 -2.06
N THR A 101 -8.78 10.94 -1.16
CA THR A 101 -9.83 11.24 -0.18
C THR A 101 -9.40 12.36 0.79
N ILE A 102 -8.14 12.41 1.21
CA ILE A 102 -7.60 13.49 2.06
C ILE A 102 -7.68 14.81 1.30
N MET A 103 -7.19 14.86 0.06
CA MET A 103 -7.23 16.06 -0.78
C MET A 103 -8.65 16.59 -0.94
N TRP A 104 -9.60 15.70 -1.25
CA TRP A 104 -11.02 16.08 -1.39
C TRP A 104 -11.60 16.65 -0.09
N ARG A 105 -11.19 16.11 1.06
CA ARG A 105 -11.64 16.57 2.38
C ARG A 105 -10.97 17.88 2.82
N GLN A 106 -9.78 18.19 2.29
CA GLN A 106 -9.12 19.49 2.48
C GLN A 106 -9.89 20.59 1.77
N TRP A 107 -10.45 20.29 0.59
CA TRP A 107 -11.29 21.22 -0.18
C TRP A 107 -12.72 21.23 0.37
N LYS A 108 -12.94 22.02 1.42
CA LYS A 108 -14.23 22.09 2.12
C LYS A 108 -15.35 22.63 1.22
N CYS A 109 -15.07 23.65 0.41
CA CYS A 109 -16.05 24.34 -0.41
C CYS A 109 -16.08 23.82 -1.86
N ASN A 110 -17.27 23.76 -2.47
CA ASN A 110 -17.43 23.28 -3.86
C ASN A 110 -16.64 24.14 -4.86
N TRP A 111 -16.61 25.46 -4.69
CA TRP A 111 -15.81 26.34 -5.53
C TRP A 111 -14.31 26.06 -5.42
N THR A 112 -13.79 25.79 -4.22
CA THR A 112 -12.38 25.41 -4.03
C THR A 112 -12.06 24.09 -4.73
N ARG A 113 -12.97 23.11 -4.68
CA ARG A 113 -12.83 21.84 -5.41
C ARG A 113 -12.77 22.09 -6.92
N TYR A 114 -13.69 22.89 -7.46
CA TYR A 114 -13.72 23.25 -8.86
C TYR A 114 -12.41 23.91 -9.32
N VAL A 115 -11.95 24.93 -8.59
CA VAL A 115 -10.70 25.65 -8.91
C VAL A 115 -9.51 24.70 -8.87
N ASN A 116 -9.39 23.87 -7.84
CA ASN A 116 -8.25 22.95 -7.70
C ASN A 116 -8.28 21.84 -8.76
N MET A 117 -9.45 21.36 -9.17
CA MET A 117 -9.57 20.40 -10.26
C MET A 117 -9.20 21.02 -11.61
N CYS A 118 -9.61 22.27 -11.86
CA CYS A 118 -9.16 23.00 -13.06
C CYS A 118 -7.64 23.21 -13.06
N LYS A 119 -7.06 23.58 -11.91
CA LYS A 119 -5.60 23.70 -11.75
C LYS A 119 -4.86 22.39 -11.97
N ALA A 120 -5.49 21.26 -11.64
CA ALA A 120 -4.96 19.93 -11.91
C ALA A 120 -5.11 19.49 -13.39
N GLY A 121 -5.63 20.36 -14.27
CA GLY A 121 -5.69 20.14 -15.71
C GLY A 121 -7.01 19.58 -16.24
N LEU A 122 -8.07 19.52 -15.43
CA LEU A 122 -9.38 19.08 -15.92
C LEU A 122 -10.07 20.16 -16.74
N SER A 123 -10.90 19.72 -17.69
CA SER A 123 -11.84 20.61 -18.37
C SER A 123 -12.81 21.24 -17.36
N LYS A 124 -13.28 22.46 -17.65
CA LYS A 124 -14.21 23.20 -16.78
C LYS A 124 -15.51 22.40 -16.54
N THR A 125 -15.98 21.67 -17.54
CA THR A 125 -17.20 20.85 -17.45
C THR A 125 -17.01 19.67 -16.49
N GLU A 126 -15.95 18.88 -16.66
CA GLU A 126 -15.65 17.74 -15.78
C GLU A 126 -15.36 18.17 -14.34
N ALA A 127 -14.58 19.24 -14.17
CA ALA A 127 -14.27 19.81 -12.87
C ALA A 127 -15.55 20.26 -12.15
N ARG A 128 -16.50 20.89 -12.87
CA ARG A 128 -17.77 21.34 -12.30
C ARG A 128 -18.65 20.14 -11.90
N MET A 129 -18.75 19.12 -12.75
CA MET A 129 -19.52 17.91 -12.45
C MET A 129 -19.00 17.20 -11.20
N ALA A 130 -17.68 17.08 -11.05
CA ALA A 130 -17.09 16.44 -9.89
C ALA A 130 -17.23 17.30 -8.61
N ALA A 131 -16.97 18.61 -8.70
CA ALA A 131 -16.98 19.52 -7.56
C ALA A 131 -18.36 19.69 -6.90
N PHE A 132 -19.41 19.74 -7.70
CA PHE A 132 -20.80 19.96 -7.25
C PHE A 132 -21.61 18.66 -7.12
N SER A 133 -20.97 17.50 -7.23
CA SER A 133 -21.61 16.21 -7.01
C SER A 133 -21.99 16.01 -5.53
N ASN A 134 -23.17 15.47 -5.28
CA ASN A 134 -23.66 15.10 -3.95
C ASN A 134 -23.06 13.79 -3.40
N ARG A 135 -22.12 13.17 -4.11
CA ARG A 135 -21.51 11.90 -3.69
C ARG A 135 -20.47 12.09 -2.59
N GLY A 136 -20.35 11.09 -1.72
CA GLY A 136 -19.41 11.13 -0.59
C GLY A 136 -17.93 11.20 -1.02
N PRO A 137 -17.02 11.69 -0.15
CA PRO A 137 -15.60 11.86 -0.47
C PRO A 137 -14.88 10.59 -0.96
N TRP A 138 -15.22 9.43 -0.37
CA TRP A 138 -14.65 8.14 -0.77
C TRP A 138 -15.09 7.74 -2.18
N HIS A 139 -16.32 8.07 -2.57
CA HIS A 139 -16.81 7.79 -3.92
C HIS A 139 -16.13 8.68 -4.95
N ILE A 140 -16.02 9.99 -4.67
CA ILE A 140 -15.38 10.95 -5.58
C ILE A 140 -13.89 10.64 -5.75
N ALA A 141 -13.20 10.24 -4.68
CA ALA A 141 -11.78 9.88 -4.74
C ALA A 141 -11.48 8.69 -5.68
N CYS A 142 -12.47 7.82 -5.93
CA CYS A 142 -12.38 6.72 -6.88
C CYS A 142 -12.79 7.12 -8.31
N GLY A 143 -13.43 8.29 -8.45
CA GLY A 143 -14.03 8.74 -9.69
C GLY A 143 -13.00 9.06 -10.77
N LEU A 144 -13.45 8.98 -12.02
CA LEU A 144 -12.63 9.24 -13.21
C LEU A 144 -11.96 10.61 -13.15
N SER A 145 -12.71 11.65 -12.78
CA SER A 145 -12.21 13.02 -12.65
C SER A 145 -11.05 13.13 -11.65
N MET A 146 -11.12 12.44 -10.52
CA MET A 146 -10.03 12.46 -9.52
C MET A 146 -8.84 11.62 -9.92
N ASN A 147 -9.05 10.51 -10.64
CA ASN A 147 -7.96 9.70 -11.17
C ASN A 147 -7.23 10.40 -12.31
N ALA A 148 -7.95 11.17 -13.13
CA ALA A 148 -7.38 12.04 -14.17
C ALA A 148 -6.60 13.20 -13.54
N ALA A 149 -7.18 13.89 -12.55
CA ALA A 149 -6.55 15.02 -11.86
C ALA A 149 -5.28 14.60 -11.11
N PHE A 150 -5.34 13.46 -10.41
CA PHE A 150 -4.26 12.96 -9.57
C PHE A 150 -3.96 11.52 -9.97
N SER A 151 -3.21 11.42 -11.06
CA SER A 151 -2.76 10.18 -11.68
C SER A 151 -1.80 9.39 -10.78
N ILE A 152 -1.37 8.22 -11.24
CA ILE A 152 -0.26 7.49 -10.60
C ILE A 152 1.01 8.35 -10.57
N SER A 153 1.36 8.95 -11.71
CA SER A 153 2.57 9.76 -11.86
C SER A 153 2.59 10.98 -10.93
N TYR A 154 1.43 11.59 -10.64
CA TYR A 154 1.33 12.66 -9.67
C TYR A 154 1.86 12.23 -8.29
N PHE A 155 1.44 11.06 -7.79
CA PHE A 155 1.90 10.56 -6.49
C PHE A 155 3.35 10.06 -6.53
N ASP A 156 3.80 9.53 -7.67
CA ASP A 156 5.19 9.13 -7.85
C ASP A 156 6.12 10.35 -7.80
N ASN A 157 5.72 11.48 -8.41
CA ASN A 157 6.45 12.76 -8.34
C ASN A 157 6.50 13.32 -6.92
N LEU A 158 5.44 13.12 -6.11
CA LEU A 158 5.43 13.44 -4.68
C LEU A 158 6.24 12.44 -3.83
N GLY A 159 6.97 11.51 -4.45
CA GLY A 159 7.81 10.56 -3.74
C GLY A 159 7.05 9.51 -2.93
N LEU A 160 5.80 9.19 -3.28
CA LEU A 160 5.05 8.14 -2.60
C LEU A 160 5.74 6.77 -2.73
N PHE A 161 5.87 6.06 -1.62
CA PHE A 161 6.38 4.69 -1.63
C PHE A 161 5.44 3.74 -2.39
N CYS A 162 5.93 3.14 -3.48
CA CYS A 162 5.20 2.12 -4.25
C CYS A 162 5.68 0.69 -3.91
N PHE A 163 4.79 -0.13 -3.35
CA PHE A 163 5.08 -1.53 -3.02
C PHE A 163 5.47 -2.36 -4.24
N LYS A 164 4.73 -2.20 -5.36
CA LYS A 164 5.00 -2.97 -6.59
C LYS A 164 6.42 -2.70 -7.11
N ALA A 165 6.80 -1.43 -7.23
CA ALA A 165 8.11 -1.04 -7.75
C ALA A 165 9.25 -1.57 -6.86
N GLN A 166 9.11 -1.43 -5.53
CA GLN A 166 10.12 -1.89 -4.58
C GLN A 166 10.23 -3.41 -4.53
N TYR A 167 9.11 -4.12 -4.65
CA TYR A 167 9.12 -5.59 -4.74
C TYR A 167 9.82 -6.08 -6.01
N MET A 168 9.56 -5.46 -7.16
CA MET A 168 10.23 -5.80 -8.41
C MET A 168 11.74 -5.57 -8.31
N ARG A 169 12.16 -4.42 -7.77
CA ARG A 169 13.57 -4.10 -7.51
C ARG A 169 14.21 -5.14 -6.59
N PHE A 170 13.55 -5.52 -5.50
CA PHE A 170 14.05 -6.54 -4.58
C PHE A 170 14.23 -7.90 -5.28
N LYS A 171 13.26 -8.32 -6.10
CA LYS A 171 13.36 -9.59 -6.85
C LYS A 171 14.48 -9.58 -7.87
N GLN A 172 14.72 -8.47 -8.56
CA GLN A 172 15.85 -8.33 -9.47
C GLN A 172 17.19 -8.50 -8.73
N LEU A 173 17.33 -7.89 -7.55
CA LEU A 173 18.54 -8.02 -6.74
C LEU A 173 18.79 -9.47 -6.29
N VAL A 174 17.75 -10.14 -5.76
CA VAL A 174 17.86 -11.53 -5.30
C VAL A 174 18.18 -12.49 -6.44
N ASN A 175 17.57 -12.28 -7.62
CA ASN A 175 17.84 -13.10 -8.80
C ASN A 175 19.22 -12.80 -9.40
N GLY A 176 19.68 -11.55 -9.34
CA GLY A 176 21.00 -11.13 -9.82
C GLY A 176 22.17 -11.62 -8.95
N THR A 177 21.93 -11.88 -7.65
CA THR A 177 22.92 -12.48 -6.75
C THR A 177 23.08 -14.00 -6.92
N ALA A 178 22.24 -14.66 -7.72
CA ALA A 178 22.27 -16.11 -7.98
C ALA A 178 23.21 -16.51 -9.14
N VAL A 179 24.16 -15.65 -9.53
CA VAL A 179 25.14 -15.91 -10.61
C VAL A 179 26.50 -16.42 -10.06
N TYR A 180 26.65 -16.62 -8.76
CA TYR A 180 27.72 -17.51 -8.26
C TYR A 180 27.24 -18.96 -8.43
N GLY A 181 27.35 -19.45 -9.66
CA GLY A 181 27.13 -20.85 -10.01
C GLY A 181 28.03 -21.77 -9.17
N SER A 182 27.57 -23.00 -8.98
CA SER A 182 28.34 -24.09 -8.38
C SER A 182 29.75 -24.10 -8.98
N VAL A 183 30.77 -23.85 -8.15
CA VAL A 183 32.17 -24.03 -8.55
C VAL A 183 32.33 -25.53 -8.83
N ARG A 184 32.38 -25.88 -10.11
CA ARG A 184 32.68 -27.22 -10.58
C ARG A 184 34.10 -27.55 -10.09
N MET A 185 34.23 -28.35 -9.03
CA MET A 185 35.53 -28.89 -8.67
C MET A 185 36.00 -29.78 -9.82
N VAL A 186 37.03 -29.32 -10.51
CA VAL A 186 37.80 -30.15 -11.45
C VAL A 186 38.78 -30.93 -10.58
N VAL A 187 38.54 -32.24 -10.46
CA VAL A 187 39.54 -33.22 -10.03
C VAL A 187 40.24 -33.73 -11.28
#